data_AF-A0A0B3SQU0-F1
#
_entry.id   AF-A0A0B3SQU0-F1
#
_cell.length_a   1.000
_cell.length_b   1.000
_cell.length_c   1.000
_cell.angle_alpha   90.00
_cell.angle_beta   90.00
_cell.angle_gamma   90.00
#
_symmetry.space_group_name_H-M   'P 1'
#
loop_
_entity.id
_entity.type
_entity.pdbx_description
1 polymer ?
#
loop_
_entity_poly.entity_id
_entity_poly.type
_entity_poly.pdbx_seq_one_letter_code
_entity_poly.pdbx_strand_id
1 'polypeptide(L)'
;MIDSQPLTVETAASKFAALGSEQRLQVLHTLVRAGHDGLSIGALGERTGITGSTLTHHLKILSAAGLVTQARQGRSIICAAADYSEVEALSEYLLRQCCADASICHKDIQNG
;
A
#
# COMPACT_ATOMS: atom_id res chain seq x y z
N MET A 1 9.86 -7.76 17.55
CA MET A 1 9.91 -6.37 18.05
C MET A 1 10.28 -5.53 16.84
N ILE A 2 9.29 -4.94 16.18
CA ILE A 2 9.51 -4.17 14.95
C ILE A 2 9.62 -2.72 15.40
N ASP A 3 10.84 -2.18 15.33
CA ASP A 3 11.12 -0.76 15.51
C ASP A 3 10.51 0.02 14.34
N SER A 4 9.20 0.25 14.40
CA SER A 4 8.52 1.14 13.48
C SER A 4 8.71 2.56 13.96
N GLN A 5 9.78 3.21 13.49
CA GLN A 5 9.95 4.67 13.59
C GLN A 5 8.64 5.34 13.17
N PRO A 6 8.06 6.26 13.96
CA PRO A 6 6.79 6.87 13.63
C PRO A 6 6.90 7.60 12.27
N LEU A 7 5.98 7.30 11.36
CA LEU A 7 5.84 8.02 10.09
C LEU A 7 5.70 9.52 10.37
N THR A 8 6.57 10.33 9.76
CA THR A 8 6.40 11.79 9.78
C THR A 8 5.24 12.20 8.87
N VAL A 9 4.71 13.40 9.08
CA VAL A 9 3.63 13.95 8.25
C VAL A 9 4.05 13.99 6.77
N GLU A 10 5.29 14.38 6.48
CA GLU A 10 5.83 14.47 5.12
C GLU A 10 5.90 13.10 4.45
N THR A 11 6.43 12.08 5.15
CA THR A 11 6.50 10.72 4.63
C THR A 11 5.11 10.13 4.42
N ALA A 12 4.20 10.30 5.38
CA ALA A 12 2.82 9.85 5.25
C ALA A 12 2.13 10.52 4.07
N ALA A 13 2.23 11.85 3.93
CA ALA A 13 1.65 12.59 2.81
C ALA A 13 2.18 12.13 1.45
N SER A 14 3.50 11.89 1.34
CA SER A 14 4.11 11.37 0.11
C SER A 14 3.55 9.99 -0.27
N LYS A 15 3.43 9.08 0.70
CA LYS A 15 2.85 7.76 0.49
C LYS A 15 1.36 7.83 0.14
N PHE A 16 0.57 8.68 0.81
CA PHE A 16 -0.84 8.90 0.45
C PHE A 16 -0.98 9.51 -0.95
N ALA A 17 -0.11 10.42 -1.37
CA ALA A 17 -0.10 10.97 -2.73
C ALA A 17 0.20 9.87 -3.78
N ALA A 18 1.10 8.94 -3.47
CA ALA A 18 1.31 7.75 -4.28
C ALA A 18 0.07 6.84 -4.35
N LEU A 19 -0.80 6.85 -3.34
CA LEU A 19 -2.08 6.11 -3.35
C LEU A 19 -3.27 6.91 -3.91
N GLY A 20 -3.16 8.23 -4.05
CA GLY A 20 -4.21 9.14 -4.52
C GLY A 20 -4.58 9.01 -6.01
N SER A 21 -4.41 7.82 -6.60
CA SER A 21 -4.83 7.48 -7.96
C SER A 21 -5.53 6.13 -7.93
N GLU A 22 -6.71 6.06 -8.57
CA GLU A 22 -7.53 4.85 -8.65
C GLU A 22 -6.72 3.63 -9.15
N GLN A 23 -5.96 3.80 -10.24
CA GLN A 23 -5.16 2.72 -10.81
C GLN A 23 -4.04 2.25 -9.86
N ARG A 24 -3.39 3.17 -9.14
CA ARG A 24 -2.31 2.82 -8.20
C ARG A 24 -2.87 2.13 -6.96
N LEU A 25 -4.01 2.60 -6.45
CA LEU A 25 -4.71 1.94 -5.36
C LEU A 25 -5.19 0.54 -5.77
N GLN A 26 -5.69 0.38 -7.00
CA GLN A 26 -6.08 -0.92 -7.55
C GLN A 26 -4.89 -1.88 -7.67
N VAL A 27 -3.72 -1.40 -8.09
CA VAL A 27 -2.47 -2.18 -8.12
C VAL A 27 -2.09 -2.62 -6.70
N LEU A 28 -2.01 -1.70 -5.74
CA LEU A 28 -1.67 -2.04 -4.35
C LEU A 28 -2.68 -3.05 -3.78
N HIS A 29 -3.98 -2.81 -3.93
CA HIS A 29 -5.03 -3.69 -3.45
C HIS A 29 -4.92 -5.10 -4.06
N THR A 30 -4.61 -5.19 -5.36
CA THR A 30 -4.42 -6.49 -6.04
C THR A 30 -3.22 -7.25 -5.49
N LEU A 31 -2.13 -6.54 -5.16
CA LEU A 31 -0.92 -7.10 -4.54
C LEU A 31 -1.15 -7.53 -3.08
N VAL A 32 -1.86 -6.72 -2.28
CA VAL A 32 -2.28 -7.11 -0.92
C VAL A 32 -3.13 -8.38 -0.97
N ARG A 33 -4.07 -8.48 -1.92
CA ARG A 33 -4.86 -9.72 -2.10
C ARG A 33 -4.03 -10.92 -2.56
N ALA A 34 -2.85 -10.71 -3.14
CA ALA A 34 -1.98 -11.78 -3.60
C ALA A 34 -1.07 -12.34 -2.49
N GLY A 35 -1.01 -11.71 -1.32
CA GLY A 35 -0.14 -12.16 -0.22
C GLY A 35 1.32 -11.71 -0.39
N HIS A 36 2.20 -12.27 0.45
CA HIS A 36 3.63 -11.94 0.46
C HIS A 36 4.37 -12.40 -0.81
N ASP A 37 3.88 -13.44 -1.48
CA ASP A 37 4.47 -13.95 -2.72
C ASP A 37 4.29 -12.98 -3.91
N GLY A 38 3.31 -12.07 -3.79
CA GLY A 38 3.05 -11.07 -4.82
C GLY A 38 2.57 -11.68 -6.14
N LEU A 39 2.86 -10.98 -7.24
CA LEU A 39 2.48 -11.39 -8.59
C LEU A 39 3.56 -11.04 -9.60
N SER A 40 3.69 -11.84 -10.64
CA SER A 40 4.42 -11.42 -11.84
C SER A 40 3.79 -10.17 -12.46
N ILE A 41 4.57 -9.34 -13.14
CA ILE A 41 4.05 -8.15 -13.85
C ILE A 41 2.92 -8.50 -14.82
N GLY A 42 3.03 -9.63 -15.52
CA GLY A 42 1.99 -10.11 -16.44
C GLY A 42 0.68 -10.43 -15.73
N ALA A 43 0.73 -11.28 -14.69
CA ALA A 43 -0.46 -11.65 -13.91
C ALA A 43 -1.08 -10.44 -13.20
N LEU A 44 -0.26 -9.49 -12.74
CA LEU A 44 -0.74 -8.24 -12.17
C LEU A 44 -1.49 -7.41 -13.22
N GLY A 45 -0.92 -7.23 -14.41
CA GLY A 45 -1.56 -6.50 -15.51
C GLY A 45 -2.88 -7.12 -15.97
N GLU A 46 -2.94 -8.44 -16.06
CA GLU A 46 -4.18 -9.18 -16.35
C GLU A 46 -5.26 -8.94 -15.28
N ARG A 47 -4.90 -9.00 -14.00
CA ARG A 47 -5.84 -8.82 -12.88
C ARG A 47 -6.32 -7.37 -12.73
N THR A 48 -5.48 -6.39 -13.04
CA THR A 48 -5.86 -4.97 -12.94
C THR A 48 -6.44 -4.41 -14.24
N GLY A 49 -6.27 -5.10 -15.38
CA GLY A 49 -6.60 -4.57 -16.70
C GLY A 49 -5.70 -3.41 -17.16
N ILE A 50 -4.51 -3.26 -16.57
CA ILE A 50 -3.60 -2.14 -16.84
C ILE A 50 -2.50 -2.61 -17.80
N THR A 51 -2.24 -1.82 -18.84
CA THR A 51 -1.21 -2.12 -19.85
C THR A 51 0.21 -2.07 -19.27
N GLY A 52 1.15 -2.79 -19.88
CA GLY A 52 2.50 -2.98 -19.33
C GLY A 52 3.29 -1.68 -19.08
N SER A 53 3.21 -0.69 -19.97
CA SER A 53 3.92 0.58 -19.79
C SER A 53 3.34 1.41 -18.64
N THR A 54 2.01 1.55 -18.59
CA THR A 54 1.30 2.23 -17.51
C THR A 54 1.49 1.52 -16.17
N LEU A 55 1.41 0.19 -16.15
CA LEU A 55 1.63 -0.61 -14.95
C LEU A 55 3.05 -0.44 -14.41
N THR A 56 4.06 -0.49 -15.29
CA THR A 56 5.47 -0.26 -14.90
C THR A 56 5.65 1.13 -14.31
N HIS A 57 5.02 2.14 -14.89
CA HIS A 57 5.05 3.50 -14.35
C HIS A 57 4.42 3.58 -12.94
N HIS A 58 3.25 2.98 -12.74
CA HIS A 58 2.58 2.92 -11.44
C HIS A 58 3.42 2.17 -10.39
N LEU A 59 4.00 1.03 -10.75
CA LEU A 59 4.89 0.25 -9.87
C LEU A 59 6.13 1.04 -9.49
N LYS A 60 6.70 1.83 -10.40
CA LYS A 60 7.84 2.71 -10.07
C LYS A 60 7.45 3.76 -9.03
N ILE A 61 6.28 4.39 -9.16
CA ILE A 61 5.78 5.37 -8.18
C ILE A 61 5.54 4.71 -6.82
N LEU A 62 4.82 3.57 -6.81
CA LEU A 62 4.52 2.85 -5.58
C LEU A 62 5.78 2.33 -4.88
N SER A 63 6.76 1.85 -5.65
CA SER A 63 8.04 1.38 -5.12
C SER A 63 8.91 2.54 -4.59
N ALA A 64 8.91 3.69 -5.27
CA ALA A 64 9.58 4.89 -4.76
C ALA A 64 8.96 5.41 -3.45
N ALA A 65 7.66 5.19 -3.25
CA ALA A 65 6.98 5.46 -1.98
C ALA A 65 7.17 4.34 -0.93
N GLY A 66 7.88 3.26 -1.26
CA GLY A 66 8.11 2.10 -0.38
C GLY A 66 6.89 1.19 -0.18
N LEU A 67 5.82 1.35 -0.95
CA LEU A 67 4.57 0.58 -0.76
C LEU A 67 4.58 -0.78 -1.47
N VAL A 68 5.50 -0.95 -2.43
CA VAL A 68 5.65 -2.15 -3.24
C VAL A 68 7.13 -2.49 -3.40
N THR A 69 7.46 -3.76 -3.21
CA THR A 69 8.77 -4.33 -3.51
C THR A 69 8.73 -5.07 -4.85
N GLN A 70 9.88 -5.15 -5.52
CA GLN A 70 10.04 -5.90 -6.77
C GLN A 70 11.24 -6.83 -6.65
N ALA A 71 11.03 -8.11 -6.94
CA ALA A 71 12.07 -9.14 -6.91
C ALA A 71 12.14 -9.87 -8.25
N ARG A 72 13.34 -10.31 -8.64
CA ARG A 72 13.51 -11.18 -9.81
C ARG A 72 13.42 -12.64 -9.41
N GLN A 73 12.53 -13.39 -10.05
CA GLN A 73 12.41 -14.84 -9.93
C GLN A 73 12.96 -15.50 -11.21
N GLY A 74 14.10 -16.17 -11.09
CA GLY A 74 14.81 -16.75 -12.23
C GLY A 74 15.45 -15.70 -13.15
N ARG A 75 15.50 -15.96 -14.46
CA ARG A 75 16.23 -15.11 -15.42
C ARG A 75 15.51 -13.83 -15.82
N SER A 76 14.17 -13.79 -15.73
CA SER A 76 13.40 -12.73 -16.40
C SER A 76 12.08 -12.33 -15.73
N ILE A 77 11.60 -13.07 -14.72
CA ILE A 77 10.29 -12.77 -14.13
C ILE A 77 10.48 -11.75 -13.01
N ILE A 78 9.84 -10.60 -13.13
CA ILE A 78 9.76 -9.62 -12.03
C ILE A 78 8.44 -9.87 -11.31
N CYS A 79 8.53 -10.13 -10.01
CA CYS A 79 7.39 -10.24 -9.13
C CYS A 79 7.31 -8.96 -8.28
N ALA A 80 6.12 -8.37 -8.22
CA ALA A 80 5.82 -7.25 -7.36
C ALA A 80 5.01 -7.77 -6.15
N ALA A 81 5.32 -7.28 -4.95
CA ALA A 81 4.59 -7.61 -3.72
C ALA A 81 4.34 -6.33 -2.91
N ALA A 82 3.21 -6.28 -2.20
CA ALA A 82 2.93 -5.18 -1.29
C ALA A 82 3.88 -5.23 -0.08
N ASP A 83 4.32 -4.08 0.40
CA ASP A 83 5.02 -3.98 1.69
C ASP A 83 3.98 -3.85 2.81
N TYR A 84 3.72 -4.94 3.52
CA TYR A 84 2.69 -4.99 4.55
C TYR A 84 3.00 -4.11 5.75
N SER A 85 4.28 -4.01 6.13
CA SER A 85 4.71 -3.15 7.22
C SER A 85 4.35 -1.69 6.94
N GLU A 86 4.53 -1.27 5.69
CA GLU A 86 4.21 0.09 5.24
C GLU A 86 2.71 0.34 5.12
N VAL A 87 1.94 -0.65 4.67
CA VAL A 87 0.47 -0.58 4.62
C VAL A 87 -0.13 -0.48 6.03
N GLU A 88 0.39 -1.28 6.98
CA GLU A 88 -0.01 -1.25 8.38
C GLU A 88 0.36 0.09 9.02
N ALA A 89 1.60 0.57 8.81
CA ALA A 89 2.06 1.84 9.33
C ALA A 89 1.20 3.02 8.87
N LEU A 90 0.79 3.08 7.60
CA LEU A 90 -0.12 4.13 7.10
C LEU A 90 -1.51 4.06 7.73
N SER A 91 -2.02 2.86 7.95
CA SER A 91 -3.32 2.64 8.58
C SER A 91 -3.28 3.09 10.04
N GLU A 92 -2.25 2.67 10.78
CA GLU A 92 -2.00 3.10 12.15
C GLU A 92 -1.77 4.61 12.26
N TYR A 93 -1.08 5.22 11.30
CA TYR A 93 -0.83 6.66 11.29
C TYR A 93 -2.14 7.46 11.39
N LEU A 94 -3.17 7.10 10.60
CA LEU A 94 -4.48 7.75 10.68
C LEU A 94 -5.25 7.32 11.93
N LEU A 95 -5.25 6.02 12.26
CA LEU A 95 -6.00 5.50 13.40
C LEU A 95 -5.54 6.05 14.74
N ARG A 96 -4.24 6.36 14.90
CA ARG A 96 -3.70 7.03 16.10
C ARG A 96 -4.24 8.45 16.29
N GLN A 97 -4.74 9.09 15.22
CA GLN A 97 -5.33 10.43 15.30
C GLN A 97 -6.85 10.38 15.54
N CYS A 98 -7.48 9.21 15.50
CA CYS A 98 -8.92 9.10 15.73
C CYS A 98 -9.28 9.53 17.15
N CYS A 99 -10.06 10.60 17.27
CA CYS A 99 -10.59 11.13 18.54
C CYS A 99 -9.52 11.54 19.56
N ALA A 100 -8.26 11.74 19.14
CA ALA A 100 -7.14 12.02 20.04
C ALA A 100 -7.38 13.27 20.92
N ASP A 101 -8.09 14.27 20.38
CA ASP A 101 -8.42 15.52 21.08
C ASP A 101 -9.94 15.66 21.36
N ALA A 102 -10.72 14.60 21.12
CA ALA A 102 -12.16 14.65 21.34
C ALA A 102 -12.48 14.40 22.81
N SER A 103 -13.26 15.29 23.43
CA SER A 103 -13.74 15.12 24.81
C SER A 103 -14.75 13.98 24.98
N ILE A 104 -15.35 13.51 23.88
CA ILE A 104 -16.32 12.41 23.86
C ILE A 104 -16.00 11.54 22.62
N CYS A 105 -15.47 10.34 22.84
CA CYS A 105 -15.24 9.38 21.76
C CYS A 105 -16.52 8.56 21.54
N HIS A 106 -17.12 8.65 20.36
CA HIS A 106 -18.42 8.06 20.00
C HIS A 106 -18.35 6.53 19.80
N LYS A 107 -17.75 5.77 20.73
CA LYS A 107 -17.70 4.29 20.67
C LYS A 107 -18.88 3.60 21.36
N ASP A 108 -19.81 4.34 21.94
CA ASP A 108 -20.93 3.77 22.73
C ASP A 108 -22.28 3.66 21.99
N ILE A 109 -22.30 3.57 20.65
CA ILE A 109 -23.53 3.22 19.91
C ILE A 109 -23.36 1.86 19.23
N GLN A 110 -23.22 0.82 20.06
CA GLN A 110 -23.56 -0.55 19.68
C GLN A 110 -24.27 -1.19 20.86
N ASN A 111 -25.61 -1.14 20.83
CA ASN A 111 -26.52 -2.18 21.30
C ASN A 111 -27.94 -1.81 20.86
N GLY A 112 -28.39 -2.48 19.80
CA GLY A 112 -29.76 -2.50 19.29
C GLY A 112 -29.95 -3.75 18.47
#